data_AF-A0A952M0M7-F1
#
_entry.id   AF-A0A952M0M7-F1
#
_cell.length_a   1.000
_cell.length_b   1.000
_cell.length_c   1.000
_cell.angle_alpha   90.00
_cell.angle_beta   90.00
_cell.angle_gamma   90.00
#
_symmetry.space_group_name_H-M   'P 1'
#
loop_
_entity.id
_entity.type
_entity.pdbx_description
1 polymer ?
#
loop_
_entity_poly.entity_id
_entity_poly.type
_entity_poly.pdbx_seq_one_letter_code
_entity_poly.pdbx_strand_id
1 'polypeptide(L)'
;ENADNKQREGIQSTGAKTIQQHRFGILPQIMPVFISQSLYYLESNTRSAVIIGAMGAGGIGLQFLGALQTGSDFENVAYMALLVLVTVIAMDALSARLRRALIGFEKPIK
;
A
#
# COMPACT_ATOMS: atom_id res chain seq x y z
N GLU A 1 1.93 10.11 -20.13
CA GLU A 1 0.90 9.67 -21.10
C GLU A 1 -0.51 9.52 -20.52
N ASN A 2 -0.69 9.23 -19.22
CA ASN A 2 -2.02 9.06 -18.57
C ASN A 2 -2.58 10.32 -17.87
N ALA A 3 -2.06 11.52 -18.13
CA ALA A 3 -2.56 12.75 -17.51
C ALA A 3 -3.47 13.49 -18.50
N ASP A 4 -4.78 13.57 -18.21
CA ASP A 4 -5.77 14.21 -19.07
C ASP A 4 -5.41 15.71 -19.23
N ASN A 5 -5.20 16.12 -20.48
CA ASN A 5 -4.77 17.49 -20.83
C ASN A 5 -5.83 18.53 -20.45
N LYS A 6 -7.10 18.13 -20.28
CA LYS A 6 -8.20 19.03 -19.89
C LYS A 6 -7.96 19.75 -18.57
N GLN A 7 -7.37 19.07 -17.58
CA GLN A 7 -7.13 19.68 -16.27
C GLN A 7 -5.94 20.65 -16.31
N ARG A 8 -4.97 20.44 -17.21
CA ARG A 8 -3.87 21.39 -17.45
C ARG A 8 -4.37 22.63 -18.20
N GLU A 9 -5.19 22.46 -19.23
CA GLU A 9 -5.81 23.55 -20.00
C GLU A 9 -6.79 24.38 -19.14
N GLY A 10 -7.53 23.75 -18.23
CA GLY A 10 -8.41 24.42 -17.28
C GLY A 10 -7.66 25.32 -16.28
N ILE A 11 -6.46 24.91 -15.84
CA ILE A 11 -5.63 25.74 -14.96
C ILE A 11 -4.90 26.83 -15.78
N GLN A 12 -4.52 26.53 -17.03
CA GLN A 12 -3.89 27.50 -17.92
C GLN A 12 -4.83 28.65 -18.30
N SER A 13 -6.12 28.38 -18.47
CA SER A 13 -7.16 29.38 -18.77
C SER A 13 -7.44 30.35 -17.61
N THR A 14 -6.97 30.05 -16.39
CA THR A 14 -7.00 30.98 -15.25
C THR A 14 -5.77 31.90 -15.15
N GLY A 15 -4.81 31.80 -16.09
CA GLY A 15 -3.58 32.60 -16.08
C GLY A 15 -2.47 32.08 -15.16
N ALA A 16 -2.59 30.84 -14.66
CA ALA A 16 -1.64 30.26 -13.70
C ALA A 16 -0.28 29.91 -14.35
N LYS A 17 0.82 30.25 -13.65
CA LYS A 17 2.20 29.92 -14.04
C LYS A 17 2.42 28.39 -14.13
N THR A 18 3.36 27.95 -14.96
CA THR A 18 3.69 26.53 -15.21
C THR A 18 3.89 25.71 -13.94
N ILE A 19 4.49 26.29 -12.88
CA ILE A 19 4.68 25.61 -11.58
C ILE A 19 3.34 25.32 -10.87
N GLN A 20 2.36 26.21 -10.95
CA GLN A 20 1.01 25.97 -10.41
C GLN A 20 0.27 24.90 -11.22
N GLN A 21 0.45 24.84 -12.54
CA GLN A 21 -0.13 23.80 -13.38
C GLN A 21 0.40 22.40 -13.02
N HIS A 22 1.69 22.27 -12.73
CA HIS A 22 2.26 20.99 -12.31
C HIS A 22 1.77 20.56 -10.92
N ARG A 23 1.76 21.47 -9.95
CA ARG A 23 1.35 21.16 -8.56
C ARG A 23 -0.14 20.92 -8.40
N PHE A 24 -1.00 21.63 -9.15
CA PHE A 24 -2.45 21.55 -9.00
C PHE A 24 -3.16 20.83 -10.14
N GLY A 25 -2.51 20.61 -11.28
CA GLY A 25 -3.08 19.90 -12.41
C GLY A 25 -2.64 18.44 -12.51
N ILE A 26 -1.34 18.16 -12.36
CA ILE A 26 -0.79 16.81 -12.62
C ILE A 26 -0.54 16.05 -11.33
N LEU A 27 0.06 16.72 -10.33
CA LEU A 27 0.38 16.10 -9.05
C LEU A 27 -0.83 15.40 -8.40
N PRO A 28 -2.01 16.05 -8.25
CA PRO A 28 -3.17 15.39 -7.67
C PRO A 28 -3.73 14.24 -8.52
N GLN A 29 -3.49 14.20 -9.83
CA GLN A 29 -3.91 13.08 -10.68
C GLN A 29 -3.03 11.83 -10.47
N ILE A 30 -1.72 12.01 -10.33
CA ILE A 30 -0.78 10.88 -10.22
C ILE A 30 -0.61 10.39 -8.79
N MET A 31 -0.84 11.25 -7.79
CA MET A 31 -0.68 10.93 -6.36
C MET A 31 -1.50 9.72 -5.90
N PRO A 32 -2.79 9.56 -6.29
CA PRO A 32 -3.58 8.37 -5.94
C PRO A 32 -2.97 7.08 -6.48
N VAL A 33 -2.40 7.11 -7.70
CA VAL A 33 -1.76 5.96 -8.33
C VAL A 33 -0.46 5.61 -7.63
N PHE A 34 0.40 6.60 -7.38
CA PHE A 34 1.65 6.40 -6.65
C PHE A 34 1.41 5.81 -5.26
N ILE A 35 0.46 6.36 -4.51
CA ILE A 35 0.15 5.89 -3.16
C ILE A 35 -0.46 4.49 -3.19
N SER A 36 -1.35 4.20 -4.14
CA SER A 36 -1.88 2.85 -4.32
C SER A 36 -0.76 1.84 -4.60
N GLN A 37 0.19 2.21 -5.45
CA GLN A 37 1.32 1.35 -5.80
C GLN A 37 2.30 1.16 -4.62
N SER A 38 2.59 2.21 -3.86
CA SER A 38 3.42 2.13 -2.66
C SER A 38 2.79 1.24 -1.59
N LEU A 39 1.47 1.35 -1.37
CA LEU A 39 0.74 0.52 -0.43
C LEU A 39 0.73 -0.95 -0.85
N TYR A 40 0.54 -1.21 -2.15
CA TYR A 40 0.64 -2.56 -2.70
C TYR A 40 2.03 -3.16 -2.49
N TYR A 41 3.10 -2.39 -2.72
CA TYR A 41 4.45 -2.88 -2.46
C TYR A 41 4.70 -3.11 -0.97
N LEU A 42 4.18 -2.25 -0.09
CA LEU A 42 4.29 -2.43 1.35
C LEU A 42 3.63 -3.75 1.80
N GLU A 43 2.40 -4.02 1.36
CA GLU A 43 1.67 -5.27 1.65
C GLU A 43 2.43 -6.50 1.11
N SER A 44 2.82 -6.46 -0.16
CA SER A 44 3.55 -7.55 -0.83
C SER A 44 4.90 -7.84 -0.16
N ASN A 45 5.62 -6.79 0.22
CA ASN A 45 6.90 -6.90 0.91
C ASN A 45 6.75 -7.48 2.31
N THR A 46 5.70 -7.10 3.07
CA THR A 46 5.45 -7.69 4.39
C THR A 46 5.17 -9.20 4.29
N ARG A 47 4.36 -9.62 3.31
CA ARG A 47 4.08 -11.05 3.09
C ARG A 47 5.35 -11.81 2.71
N SER A 48 6.14 -11.23 1.80
CA SER A 48 7.41 -11.83 1.35
C SER A 48 8.45 -11.91 2.45
N ALA A 49 8.49 -10.92 3.35
CA ALA A 49 9.42 -10.89 4.48
C ALA A 49 9.20 -12.05 5.47
N VAL A 50 7.96 -12.51 5.67
CA VAL A 50 7.68 -13.68 6.51
C VAL A 50 8.26 -14.96 5.87
N ILE A 51 8.11 -15.13 4.55
CA ILE A 51 8.65 -16.27 3.81
C ILE A 51 10.19 -16.25 3.84
N ILE A 52 10.80 -15.09 3.60
CA ILE A 52 12.25 -14.91 3.67
C ILE A 52 12.77 -15.15 5.11
N GLY A 53 12.02 -14.71 6.11
CA GLY A 53 12.30 -14.99 7.52
C GLY A 53 12.34 -16.48 7.83
N ALA A 54 11.40 -17.25 7.26
CA ALA A 54 11.39 -18.71 7.37
C ALA A 54 12.60 -19.37 6.71
N MET A 55 13.15 -18.78 5.64
CA MET A 55 14.36 -19.27 4.95
C MET A 55 15.67 -18.98 5.70
N GLY A 56 15.64 -18.44 6.92
CA GLY A 56 16.85 -18.20 7.73
C GLY A 56 17.22 -16.72 7.92
N ALA A 57 16.45 -15.79 7.35
CA ALA A 57 16.68 -14.35 7.57
C ALA A 57 16.29 -13.87 8.98
N GLY A 58 15.64 -14.73 9.78
CA GLY A 58 15.23 -14.44 11.17
C GLY A 58 13.80 -13.94 11.31
N GLY A 59 13.45 -13.45 12.50
CA GLY A 59 12.14 -12.88 12.81
C GLY A 59 11.02 -13.93 12.96
N ILE A 60 9.77 -13.50 12.70
CA ILE A 60 8.56 -14.31 12.92
C ILE A 60 8.56 -15.55 12.01
N GLY A 61 9.01 -15.43 10.76
CA GLY A 61 9.07 -16.54 9.82
C GLY A 61 9.96 -17.70 10.29
N LEU A 62 11.10 -17.39 10.91
CA LEU A 62 12.03 -18.39 11.45
C LEU A 62 11.41 -19.17 12.61
N GLN A 63 10.76 -18.46 13.54
CA GLN A 63 10.06 -19.09 14.66
C GLN A 63 8.86 -19.92 14.19
N PHE A 64 8.12 -19.43 13.20
CA PHE A 64 7.01 -20.14 12.60
C PHE A 64 7.45 -21.47 11.97
N LEU A 65 8.53 -21.46 11.18
CA LEU A 65 9.07 -22.68 10.57
C LEU A 65 9.64 -23.64 11.62
N GLY A 66 10.34 -23.12 12.64
CA GLY A 66 10.87 -23.94 13.73
C GLY A 66 9.75 -24.65 14.53
N ALA A 67 8.68 -23.92 14.86
CA ALA A 67 7.53 -24.49 15.55
C ALA A 67 6.79 -25.55 14.70
N LEU A 68 6.73 -25.36 13.37
CA LEU A 68 6.19 -26.36 12.44
C LEU A 68 7.06 -27.62 12.37
N GLN A 69 8.39 -27.48 12.40
CA GLN A 69 9.32 -28.62 12.34
C GLN A 69 9.33 -29.47 13.61
N THR A 70 9.16 -28.84 14.79
CA THR A 70 9.12 -29.55 16.08
C THR A 70 7.85 -30.38 16.27
N GLY A 71 6.75 -30.05 15.58
CA GLY A 71 5.53 -30.86 15.51
C GLY A 71 4.78 -31.09 16.83
N SER A 72 5.25 -30.52 17.94
CA SER A 72 4.70 -30.70 19.30
C SER A 72 4.06 -29.44 19.86
N ASP A 73 4.32 -28.27 19.26
CA ASP A 73 3.87 -26.95 19.71
C ASP A 73 2.83 -26.33 18.76
N PHE A 74 1.78 -27.08 18.42
CA PHE A 74 0.71 -26.59 17.53
C PHE A 74 0.03 -25.32 18.05
N GLU A 75 0.01 -25.12 19.37
CA GLU A 75 -0.47 -23.90 20.01
C GLU A 75 0.38 -22.67 19.64
N ASN A 76 1.71 -22.80 19.68
CA ASN A 76 2.62 -21.73 19.28
C ASN A 76 2.54 -21.45 17.76
N VAL A 77 2.40 -22.49 16.94
CA VAL A 77 2.19 -22.35 15.49
C VAL A 77 0.90 -21.58 15.21
N ALA A 78 -0.20 -21.95 15.86
CA ALA A 78 -1.49 -21.30 15.69
C ALA A 78 -1.46 -19.84 16.15
N TYR A 79 -0.80 -19.55 17.28
CA TYR A 79 -0.61 -18.18 17.76
C TYR A 79 0.18 -17.31 16.78
N MET A 80 1.31 -17.81 16.28
CA MET A 80 2.14 -17.09 15.30
C MET A 80 1.40 -16.88 13.97
N ALA A 81 0.68 -17.90 13.48
CA ALA A 81 -0.15 -17.78 12.28
C ALA A 81 -1.23 -16.70 12.44
N LEU A 82 -1.92 -16.70 13.59
CA LEU A 82 -2.96 -15.73 13.89
C LEU A 82 -2.38 -14.30 14.01
N LEU A 83 -1.21 -14.15 14.63
CA LEU A 83 -0.53 -12.86 14.74
C LEU A 83 -0.16 -12.29 13.36
N VAL A 84 0.40 -13.11 12.48
CA VAL A 84 0.70 -12.71 11.09
C VAL A 84 -0.59 -12.35 10.35
N LEU A 85 -1.63 -13.17 10.48
CA LEU A 85 -2.93 -12.91 9.84
C LEU A 85 -3.52 -11.56 10.29
N VAL A 86 -3.55 -11.29 11.60
CA VAL A 86 -4.03 -10.02 12.15
C VAL A 86 -3.20 -8.85 11.64
N THR A 87 -1.88 -9.00 11.57
CA THR A 87 -0.98 -7.96 11.04
C THR A 87 -1.27 -7.65 9.59
N VAL A 88 -1.44 -8.67 8.74
CA VAL A 88 -1.78 -8.50 7.32
C VAL A 88 -3.14 -7.83 7.17
N ILE A 89 -4.17 -8.28 7.91
CA ILE A 89 -5.51 -7.66 7.90
C ILE A 89 -5.45 -6.19 8.33
N ALA A 90 -4.67 -5.87 9.36
CA ALA A 90 -4.49 -4.49 9.82
C ALA A 90 -3.83 -3.61 8.74
N MET A 91 -2.82 -4.14 8.04
CA MET A 91 -2.19 -3.45 6.90
C MET A 91 -3.17 -3.26 5.74
N ASP A 92 -3.96 -4.27 5.38
CA ASP A 92 -4.98 -4.17 4.33
C ASP A 92 -6.06 -3.13 4.68
N ALA A 93 -6.51 -3.11 5.93
CA ALA A 93 -7.49 -2.14 6.40
C ALA A 93 -6.94 -0.71 6.37
N LEU A 94 -5.67 -0.52 6.75
CA LEU A 94 -4.97 0.76 6.67
C LEU A 94 -4.81 1.20 5.20
N SER A 95 -4.38 0.30 4.32
CA SER A 95 -4.26 0.53 2.88
C SER A 95 -5.60 0.93 2.26
N ALA A 96 -6.69 0.23 2.62
CA ALA A 96 -8.03 0.55 2.14
C ALA A 96 -8.56 1.89 2.68
N ARG A 97 -8.19 2.28 3.91
CA ARG A 97 -8.51 3.60 4.47
C ARG A 97 -7.76 4.71 3.76
N LEU A 98 -6.46 4.55 3.55
CA LEU A 98 -5.62 5.51 2.83
C LEU A 98 -6.09 5.69 1.39
N ARG A 99 -6.39 4.58 0.70
CA ARG A 99 -6.94 4.62 -0.66
C ARG A 99 -8.28 5.38 -0.71
N ARG A 100 -9.19 5.15 0.23
CA ARG A 100 -10.46 5.89 0.31
C ARG A 100 -10.28 7.38 0.62
N ALA A 101 -9.35 7.73 1.51
CA ALA A 101 -9.04 9.12 1.84
C ALA A 101 -8.49 9.90 0.64
N LEU A 102 -7.73 9.23 -0.25
CA LEU A 102 -7.17 9.85 -1.45
C LEU A 102 -8.12 9.88 -2.65
N ILE A 103 -8.90 8.82 -2.87
CA ILE A 103 -9.87 8.77 -3.99
C ILE A 103 -11.09 9.67 -3.72
N GLY A 104 -11.35 10.06 -2.46
CA GLY A 104 -12.37 11.05 -2.11
C GLY A 104 -12.19 12.45 -2.72
N PHE A 105 -11.11 12.70 -3.47
CA PHE A 105 -10.86 13.96 -4.17
C PHE A 105 -11.28 13.98 -5.65
N GLU A 106 -11.72 12.86 -6.25
CA GLU A 106 -12.36 12.90 -7.57
C GLU A 106 -13.82 13.32 -7.43
N LYS A 107 -14.02 14.64 -7.25
CA LYS A 107 -15.31 15.27 -7.55
C LYS A 107 -15.65 14.93 -9.00
N PRO A 108 -16.81 14.32 -9.28
CA PRO A 108 -17.26 14.13 -10.65
C PRO A 108 -17.43 15.52 -11.26
N ILE A 109 -16.62 15.81 -12.29
CA ILE A 109 -16.78 16.99 -13.12
C ILE A 109 -18.09 16.76 -13.89
N LYS A 110 -19.15 17.43 -13.43
CA LYS A 110 -20.38 17.61 -14.22
C LYS A 110 -20.12 18.59 -15.36
#